data_AF-A0A9D9YDT9-F1
#
_entry.id   AF-A0A9D9YDT9-F1
#
_cell.length_a   1.000
_cell.length_b   1.000
_cell.length_c   1.000
_cell.angle_alpha   90.00
_cell.angle_beta   90.00
_cell.angle_gamma   90.00
#
_symmetry.space_group_name_H-M   'P 1'
#
loop_
_entity.id
_entity.type
_entity.pdbx_description
1 polymer ?
#
loop_
_entity_poly.entity_id
_entity_poly.type
_entity_poly.pdbx_seq_one_letter_code
_entity_poly.pdbx_strand_id
1 'polypeptide(L)'
;MKKLIGLTAIAFICTNSLAEIPVKNNSISFNKLPTQIKEVVQSDYVDACDGMTEDVEMAIKNPKITFDKGFLVNVDFNGDGLKDYIIRSSEVTCEGAYSMFTGNSDGFIDIYFQNKAGEYDHVLNYWLGRESLGLEKTNEGYRFSSKYNGSYLTWDKSINKFISYYGPEKRKDILDINDENSTTSQTSTEIGNVLKTALQ
;
A
#
# COMPACT_ATOMS: atom_id res chain seq x y z
N MET A 1 -0.37 41.90 -32.57
CA MET A 1 0.48 40.83 -33.15
C MET A 1 0.41 39.61 -32.23
N LYS A 2 0.40 38.41 -32.84
CA LYS A 2 0.01 37.12 -32.26
C LYS A 2 1.05 36.54 -31.28
N LYS A 3 0.52 35.90 -30.22
CA LYS A 3 0.94 34.68 -29.49
C LYS A 3 2.41 34.25 -29.54
N LEU A 4 2.98 33.95 -28.36
CA LEU A 4 3.45 32.59 -28.05
C LEU A 4 3.53 32.39 -26.53
N ILE A 5 2.57 31.67 -25.97
CA ILE A 5 2.69 31.05 -24.64
C ILE A 5 3.45 29.75 -24.91
N GLY A 6 4.68 29.66 -24.43
CA GLY A 6 5.48 28.44 -24.49
C GLY A 6 4.87 27.41 -23.55
N LEU A 7 4.03 26.52 -24.08
CA LEU A 7 3.74 25.26 -23.42
C LEU A 7 5.01 24.41 -23.48
N THR A 8 5.67 24.25 -22.33
CA THR A 8 6.56 23.10 -22.11
C THR A 8 5.68 21.86 -22.18
N ALA A 9 5.68 21.22 -23.35
CA ALA A 9 5.16 19.88 -23.51
C ALA A 9 6.01 18.97 -22.61
N ILE A 10 5.47 18.61 -21.44
CA ILE A 10 5.94 17.44 -20.71
C ILE A 10 5.67 16.29 -21.66
N ALA A 11 6.75 15.77 -22.27
CA ALA A 11 6.68 14.54 -23.00
C ALA A 11 6.28 13.46 -22.00
N PHE A 12 5.00 13.10 -21.98
CA PHE A 12 4.57 11.78 -21.54
C PHE A 12 5.28 10.82 -22.47
N ILE A 13 6.46 10.35 -22.06
CA ILE A 13 7.04 9.18 -22.66
C ILE A 13 6.08 8.07 -22.26
N CYS A 14 5.14 7.76 -23.16
CA CYS A 14 4.42 6.50 -23.13
C CYS A 14 5.44 5.39 -23.38
N THR A 15 6.27 5.07 -22.39
CA THR A 15 6.95 3.80 -22.38
C THR A 15 5.87 2.75 -22.15
N ASN A 16 5.45 2.11 -23.23
CA ASN A 16 4.83 0.79 -23.15
C ASN A 16 5.89 -0.22 -22.68
N SER A 17 6.45 -0.04 -21.49
CA SER A 17 7.20 -1.10 -20.83
C SER A 17 6.19 -1.98 -20.11
N LEU A 18 5.56 -2.87 -20.88
CA LEU A 18 5.11 -4.14 -20.34
C LEU A 18 6.40 -4.93 -20.11
N ALA A 19 6.88 -4.91 -18.86
CA ALA A 19 7.88 -5.79 -18.25
C ALA A 19 8.82 -6.55 -19.22
N GLU A 20 10.14 -6.29 -19.16
CA GLU A 20 11.13 -7.17 -19.81
C GLU A 20 11.16 -8.58 -19.19
N ILE A 21 10.50 -8.74 -18.03
CA ILE A 21 10.36 -10.00 -17.30
C ILE A 21 8.97 -10.62 -17.45
N PRO A 22 8.85 -11.97 -17.43
CA PRO A 22 7.55 -12.62 -17.39
C PRO A 22 6.72 -12.20 -16.17
N VAL A 23 5.47 -11.77 -16.40
CA VAL A 23 4.51 -11.40 -15.36
C VAL A 23 3.37 -12.41 -15.29
N LYS A 24 3.14 -13.02 -14.12
CA LYS A 24 1.93 -13.79 -13.81
C LYS A 24 1.03 -12.99 -12.89
N ASN A 25 -0.01 -12.37 -13.45
CA ASN A 25 -0.97 -11.59 -12.68
C ASN A 25 -2.25 -12.40 -12.36
N ASN A 26 -2.43 -12.79 -11.10
CA ASN A 26 -3.66 -13.41 -10.59
C ASN A 26 -4.56 -12.40 -9.83
N SER A 27 -4.18 -11.13 -9.83
CA SER A 27 -4.86 -10.01 -9.16
C SER A 27 -5.77 -9.23 -10.12
N ILE A 28 -6.06 -7.97 -9.81
CA ILE A 28 -6.76 -7.04 -10.71
C ILE A 28 -5.92 -6.86 -11.99
N SER A 29 -6.58 -6.94 -13.15
CA SER A 29 -5.90 -6.78 -14.43
C SER A 29 -5.33 -5.37 -14.59
N PHE A 30 -4.07 -5.27 -15.00
CA PHE A 30 -3.34 -4.00 -15.11
C PHE A 30 -3.92 -3.04 -16.14
N ASN A 31 -4.64 -3.55 -17.14
CA ASN A 31 -5.35 -2.72 -18.12
C ASN A 31 -6.60 -2.02 -17.56
N LYS A 32 -7.05 -2.40 -16.36
CA LYS A 32 -8.17 -1.77 -15.65
C LYS A 32 -7.70 -0.81 -14.56
N LEU A 33 -6.40 -0.68 -14.34
CA LEU A 33 -5.87 0.20 -13.30
C LEU A 33 -5.85 1.66 -13.80
N PRO A 34 -6.17 2.63 -12.92
CA PRO A 34 -5.83 4.02 -13.13
C PRO A 34 -4.32 4.19 -13.36
N THR A 35 -3.94 5.21 -14.11
CA THR A 35 -2.53 5.47 -14.45
C THR A 35 -1.64 5.56 -13.22
N GLN A 36 -2.06 6.27 -12.16
CA GLN A 36 -1.26 6.41 -10.93
C GLN A 36 -0.94 5.05 -10.29
N ILE A 37 -1.94 4.18 -10.16
CA ILE A 37 -1.77 2.85 -9.55
C ILE A 37 -0.93 1.94 -10.46
N LYS A 38 -1.11 2.05 -11.77
CA LYS A 38 -0.32 1.29 -12.74
C LYS A 38 1.17 1.67 -12.68
N GLU A 39 1.47 2.96 -12.54
CA GLU A 39 2.84 3.46 -12.41
C GLU A 39 3.52 2.90 -11.16
N VAL A 40 2.85 2.93 -10.00
CA VAL A 40 3.35 2.33 -8.74
C VAL A 40 3.62 0.83 -8.90
N VAL A 41 2.68 0.07 -9.48
CA VAL A 41 2.86 -1.37 -9.70
C VAL A 41 4.05 -1.65 -10.62
N GLN A 42 4.24 -0.81 -11.64
CA GLN A 42 5.36 -0.95 -12.57
C GLN A 42 6.69 -0.63 -11.88
N SER A 43 6.83 0.55 -11.25
CA SER A 43 8.09 1.00 -10.66
C SER A 43 8.50 0.15 -9.46
N ASP A 44 7.58 -0.07 -8.53
CA ASP A 44 7.95 -0.54 -7.19
C ASP A 44 8.03 -2.07 -7.13
N TYR A 45 7.43 -2.75 -8.11
CA TYR A 45 7.36 -4.21 -8.13
C TYR A 45 7.96 -4.81 -9.38
N VAL A 46 7.50 -4.42 -10.58
CA VAL A 46 7.98 -5.02 -11.83
C VAL A 46 9.42 -4.63 -12.11
N ASP A 47 9.70 -3.32 -12.19
CA ASP A 47 11.04 -2.80 -12.48
C ASP A 47 12.01 -3.15 -11.35
N ALA A 48 11.56 -3.10 -10.09
CA ALA A 48 12.36 -3.55 -8.95
C ALA A 48 12.78 -5.03 -9.05
N CYS A 49 11.87 -5.92 -9.46
CA CYS A 49 12.18 -7.34 -9.65
C CYS A 49 13.10 -7.57 -10.86
N ASP A 50 12.92 -6.81 -11.94
CA ASP A 50 13.77 -6.88 -13.13
C ASP A 50 15.21 -6.41 -12.86
N GLY A 51 15.36 -5.33 -12.08
CA GLY A 51 16.65 -4.80 -11.65
C GLY A 51 17.52 -5.79 -10.85
N MET A 52 16.94 -6.89 -10.35
CA MET A 52 17.70 -7.97 -9.72
C MET A 52 18.58 -8.76 -10.71
N THR A 53 18.39 -8.58 -12.02
CA THR A 53 19.30 -9.11 -13.05
C THR A 53 20.66 -8.44 -13.05
N GLU A 54 20.73 -7.19 -12.60
CA GLU A 54 21.91 -6.33 -12.64
C GLU A 54 22.73 -6.35 -11.34
N ASP A 55 22.25 -7.04 -10.30
CA ASP A 55 22.95 -7.16 -9.02
C ASP A 55 24.22 -8.00 -9.17
N VAL A 56 25.38 -7.37 -9.04
CA VAL A 56 26.70 -7.99 -9.32
C VAL A 56 27.04 -9.14 -8.34
N GLU A 57 26.43 -9.18 -7.16
CA GLU A 57 26.66 -10.23 -6.16
C GLU A 57 25.58 -11.34 -6.18
N MET A 58 24.35 -11.00 -6.56
CA MET A 58 23.20 -11.92 -6.51
C MET A 58 22.37 -11.99 -7.81
N ALA A 59 22.96 -11.65 -8.96
CA ALA A 59 22.26 -11.59 -10.25
C ALA A 59 21.33 -12.79 -10.49
N ILE A 60 20.04 -12.52 -10.52
CA ILE A 60 19.03 -13.52 -10.85
C ILE A 60 18.90 -13.58 -12.36
N LYS A 61 19.12 -14.76 -12.93
CA LYS A 61 18.91 -14.97 -14.37
C LYS A 61 17.42 -15.14 -14.65
N ASN A 62 16.87 -14.26 -15.47
CA ASN A 62 15.47 -14.28 -15.93
C ASN A 62 14.47 -14.25 -14.75
N PRO A 63 14.46 -13.19 -13.92
CA PRO A 63 13.49 -13.08 -12.85
C PRO A 63 12.08 -13.11 -13.43
N LYS A 64 11.13 -13.59 -12.62
CA LYS A 64 9.72 -13.67 -12.96
C LYS A 64 8.92 -13.20 -11.78
N ILE A 65 7.97 -12.32 -12.04
CA ILE A 65 7.11 -11.77 -10.99
C ILE A 65 5.73 -12.38 -11.04
N THR A 66 5.22 -12.77 -9.87
CA THR A 66 3.86 -13.25 -9.67
C THR A 66 3.14 -12.34 -8.69
N PHE A 67 1.95 -11.88 -9.09
CA PHE A 67 1.03 -11.13 -8.25
C PHE A 67 -0.14 -12.03 -7.86
N ASP A 68 -0.33 -12.26 -6.58
CA ASP A 68 -1.43 -13.07 -6.07
C ASP A 68 -2.72 -12.28 -6.01
N LYS A 69 -3.85 -13.00 -5.90
CA LYS A 69 -5.19 -12.40 -5.89
C LYS A 69 -5.32 -11.26 -4.89
N GLY A 70 -4.57 -11.36 -3.79
CA GLY A 70 -4.57 -10.40 -2.72
C GLY A 70 -3.80 -9.10 -2.96
N PHE A 71 -2.93 -9.05 -3.97
CA PHE A 71 -2.00 -7.95 -4.20
C PHE A 71 -2.70 -6.60 -4.34
N LEU A 72 -3.62 -6.47 -5.29
CA LEU A 72 -4.45 -5.30 -5.49
C LEU A 72 -5.87 -5.56 -5.03
N VAL A 73 -6.39 -4.68 -4.18
CA VAL A 73 -7.79 -4.68 -3.77
C VAL A 73 -8.41 -3.33 -4.08
N ASN A 74 -9.64 -3.33 -4.61
CA ASN A 74 -10.39 -2.13 -4.92
C ASN A 74 -11.72 -2.10 -4.15
N VAL A 75 -11.74 -1.36 -3.04
CA VAL A 75 -12.83 -1.35 -2.05
C VAL A 75 -13.05 0.07 -1.52
N ASP A 76 -14.19 0.29 -0.87
CA ASP A 76 -14.47 1.57 -0.21
C ASP A 76 -13.95 1.46 1.23
N PHE A 77 -12.66 1.72 1.43
CA PHE A 77 -11.98 1.47 2.70
C PHE A 77 -12.28 2.59 3.70
N ASN A 78 -12.23 3.83 3.23
CA ASN A 78 -12.55 4.99 4.07
C ASN A 78 -14.06 5.19 4.26
N GLY A 79 -14.90 4.48 3.49
CA GLY A 79 -16.35 4.46 3.61
C GLY A 79 -17.02 5.76 3.15
N ASP A 80 -16.44 6.46 2.17
CA ASP A 80 -16.97 7.69 1.57
C ASP A 80 -17.83 7.45 0.32
N GLY A 81 -17.94 6.19 -0.12
CA GLY A 81 -18.70 5.76 -1.28
C GLY A 81 -17.89 5.66 -2.58
N LEU A 82 -16.60 6.04 -2.56
CA LEU A 82 -15.65 5.88 -3.66
C LEU A 82 -14.84 4.59 -3.49
N LYS A 83 -14.13 4.16 -4.54
CA LYS A 83 -13.36 2.91 -4.52
C LYS A 83 -11.87 3.20 -4.47
N ASP A 84 -11.31 2.98 -3.29
CA ASP A 84 -9.90 3.07 -2.95
C ASP A 84 -9.10 1.90 -3.51
N TYR A 85 -7.79 2.10 -3.68
CA TYR A 85 -6.85 1.01 -3.96
C TYR A 85 -6.01 0.69 -2.73
N ILE A 86 -5.81 -0.60 -2.52
CA ILE A 86 -4.90 -1.15 -1.51
C ILE A 86 -3.91 -2.03 -2.24
N ILE A 87 -2.61 -1.83 -1.98
CA ILE A 87 -1.52 -2.66 -2.49
C ILE A 87 -0.87 -3.40 -1.31
N ARG A 88 -0.70 -4.71 -1.43
CA ARG A 88 -0.13 -5.56 -0.38
C ARG A 88 1.13 -6.24 -0.88
N SER A 89 2.29 -5.82 -0.38
CA SER A 89 3.58 -6.32 -0.88
C SER A 89 3.82 -7.80 -0.54
N SER A 90 3.16 -8.33 0.50
CA SER A 90 3.18 -9.75 0.87
C SER A 90 2.51 -10.69 -0.13
N GLU A 91 1.78 -10.16 -1.10
CA GLU A 91 1.08 -10.92 -2.14
C GLU A 91 1.85 -10.85 -3.48
N VAL A 92 3.16 -10.57 -3.41
CA VAL A 92 4.06 -10.49 -4.57
C VAL A 92 5.25 -11.40 -4.37
N THR A 93 5.57 -12.16 -5.41
CA THR A 93 6.76 -13.01 -5.43
C THR A 93 7.61 -12.66 -6.64
N CYS A 94 8.88 -12.32 -6.42
CA CYS A 94 9.91 -12.28 -7.46
C CYS A 94 10.72 -13.58 -7.39
N GLU A 95 10.60 -14.43 -8.41
CA GLU A 95 11.32 -15.71 -8.47
C GLU A 95 12.83 -15.46 -8.50
N GLY A 96 13.54 -16.05 -7.54
CA GLY A 96 14.98 -15.86 -7.35
C GLY A 96 15.33 -14.83 -6.26
N ALA A 97 14.45 -13.85 -6.00
CA ALA A 97 14.62 -12.82 -4.97
C ALA A 97 13.53 -13.00 -3.90
N TYR A 98 13.48 -14.18 -3.30
CA TYR A 98 12.49 -14.50 -2.28
C TYR A 98 12.57 -13.47 -1.15
N SER A 99 11.39 -12.95 -0.77
CA SER A 99 11.25 -11.93 0.27
C SER A 99 11.83 -10.55 -0.07
N MET A 100 12.13 -10.20 -1.31
CA MET A 100 12.59 -8.82 -1.60
C MET A 100 11.59 -7.74 -1.18
N PHE A 101 10.29 -8.03 -1.24
CA PHE A 101 9.21 -7.10 -0.90
C PHE A 101 8.74 -7.18 0.56
N THR A 102 9.23 -8.15 1.31
CA THR A 102 8.76 -8.44 2.68
C THR A 102 9.90 -8.58 3.69
N GLY A 103 11.12 -8.90 3.26
CA GLY A 103 12.24 -9.23 4.12
C GLY A 103 11.87 -10.30 5.15
N ASN A 104 12.09 -9.99 6.42
CA ASN A 104 11.72 -10.84 7.56
C ASN A 104 10.34 -10.51 8.15
N SER A 105 9.54 -9.73 7.43
CA SER A 105 8.29 -9.11 7.88
C SER A 105 7.09 -9.51 7.00
N ASP A 106 5.90 -9.00 7.29
CA ASP A 106 4.70 -9.21 6.49
C ASP A 106 4.56 -8.17 5.35
N GLY A 107 5.61 -7.37 5.13
CA GLY A 107 5.69 -6.39 4.05
C GLY A 107 4.95 -5.10 4.36
N PHE A 108 4.46 -4.43 3.33
CA PHE A 108 3.78 -3.15 3.44
C PHE A 108 2.32 -3.26 2.97
N ILE A 109 1.49 -2.40 3.57
CA ILE A 109 0.16 -2.06 3.06
C ILE A 109 0.23 -0.61 2.58
N ASP A 110 0.07 -0.41 1.28
CA ASP A 110 -0.17 0.91 0.72
C ASP A 110 -1.65 1.14 0.50
N ILE A 111 -2.14 2.32 0.87
CA ILE A 111 -3.54 2.71 0.69
C ILE A 111 -3.61 4.02 -0.10
N TYR A 112 -4.45 4.00 -1.12
CA TYR A 112 -4.71 5.13 -2.01
C TYR A 112 -6.20 5.46 -1.98
N PHE A 113 -6.56 6.63 -1.47
CA PHE A 113 -7.95 7.08 -1.45
C PHE A 113 -8.32 7.73 -2.77
N GLN A 114 -9.50 7.38 -3.29
CA GLN A 114 -10.01 8.04 -4.47
C GLN A 114 -10.59 9.40 -4.08
N ASN A 115 -10.12 10.47 -4.71
CA ASN A 115 -10.68 11.80 -4.50
C ASN A 115 -11.86 12.08 -5.45
N LYS A 116 -12.56 13.19 -5.22
CA LYS A 116 -13.75 13.58 -6.01
C LYS A 116 -13.47 13.88 -7.48
N ALA A 117 -12.21 14.13 -7.85
CA ALA A 117 -11.79 14.30 -9.24
C ALA A 117 -11.57 12.95 -9.95
N GLY A 118 -11.63 11.83 -9.21
CA GLY A 118 -11.35 10.49 -9.71
C GLY A 118 -9.86 10.12 -9.69
N GLU A 119 -9.02 10.97 -9.11
CA GLU A 119 -7.59 10.71 -8.90
C GLU A 119 -7.37 9.98 -7.56
N TYR A 120 -6.15 9.50 -7.34
CA TYR A 120 -5.79 8.66 -6.20
C TYR A 120 -4.68 9.31 -5.38
N ASP A 121 -5.00 9.66 -4.14
CA ASP A 121 -4.05 10.21 -3.19
C ASP A 121 -3.42 9.06 -2.39
N HIS A 122 -2.09 8.95 -2.36
CA HIS A 122 -1.40 7.98 -1.49
C HIS A 122 -1.49 8.47 -0.05
N VAL A 123 -2.25 7.76 0.79
CA VAL A 123 -2.59 8.23 2.14
C VAL A 123 -1.89 7.48 3.25
N LEU A 124 -1.35 6.29 2.95
CA LEU A 124 -0.66 5.46 3.92
C LEU A 124 0.32 4.52 3.22
N ASN A 125 1.56 4.49 3.70
CA ASN A 125 2.50 3.38 3.54
C ASN A 125 2.74 2.78 4.93
N TYR A 126 2.23 1.57 5.18
CA TYR A 126 2.30 0.96 6.51
C TYR A 126 3.16 -0.29 6.51
N TRP A 127 4.32 -0.22 7.17
CA TRP A 127 5.17 -1.39 7.38
C TRP A 127 4.57 -2.32 8.43
N LEU A 128 4.33 -3.57 8.04
CA LEU A 128 3.95 -4.65 8.93
C LEU A 128 5.20 -5.39 9.40
N GLY A 129 5.35 -5.55 10.71
CA GLY A 129 6.26 -6.49 11.32
C GLY A 129 5.83 -7.93 11.03
N ARG A 130 5.12 -8.57 11.97
CA ARG A 130 4.60 -9.95 11.83
C ARG A 130 3.19 -10.07 12.39
N GLU A 131 2.40 -9.03 12.16
CA GLU A 131 1.04 -8.92 12.69
C GLU A 131 0.07 -9.90 11.99
N SER A 132 0.39 -10.33 10.77
CA SER A 132 -0.41 -11.17 9.89
C SER A 132 -1.80 -10.59 9.66
N LEU A 133 -1.84 -9.31 9.28
CA LEU A 133 -3.07 -8.59 9.00
C LEU A 133 -3.70 -9.05 7.68
N GLY A 134 -4.92 -9.58 7.76
CA GLY A 134 -5.77 -9.86 6.60
C GLY A 134 -6.84 -8.78 6.43
N LEU A 135 -7.18 -8.43 5.19
CA LEU A 135 -8.30 -7.53 4.91
C LEU A 135 -9.64 -8.25 5.09
N GLU A 136 -10.50 -7.69 5.92
CA GLU A 136 -11.81 -8.23 6.26
C GLU A 136 -12.89 -7.18 5.97
N LYS A 137 -14.06 -7.64 5.54
CA LYS A 137 -15.27 -6.82 5.45
C LYS A 137 -16.14 -7.06 6.69
N THR A 138 -16.44 -6.02 7.42
CA THR A 138 -17.32 -6.02 8.59
C THR A 138 -18.63 -5.26 8.29
N ASN A 139 -19.52 -5.20 9.27
CA ASN A 139 -20.72 -4.36 9.17
C ASN A 139 -20.39 -2.86 9.18
N GLU A 140 -19.21 -2.48 9.68
CA GLU A 140 -18.76 -1.10 9.83
C GLU A 140 -17.91 -0.61 8.65
N GLY A 141 -17.52 -1.52 7.74
CA GLY A 141 -16.70 -1.20 6.58
C GLY A 141 -15.62 -2.25 6.34
N TYR A 142 -14.46 -1.81 5.87
CA TYR A 142 -13.29 -2.66 5.71
C TYR A 142 -12.28 -2.38 6.80
N ARG A 143 -11.59 -3.42 7.26
CA ARG A 143 -10.54 -3.35 8.27
C ARG A 143 -9.53 -4.45 8.04
N PHE A 144 -8.28 -4.17 8.37
CA PHE A 144 -7.25 -5.19 8.50
C PHE A 144 -7.25 -5.75 9.91
N SER A 145 -7.30 -7.08 10.05
CA SER A 145 -7.29 -7.76 11.35
C SER A 145 -6.33 -8.94 11.36
N SER A 146 -5.68 -9.16 12.50
CA SER A 146 -4.98 -10.39 12.79
C SER A 146 -5.89 -11.37 13.51
N LYS A 147 -6.00 -12.59 12.97
CA LYS A 147 -6.65 -13.70 13.67
C LYS A 147 -5.82 -14.28 14.82
N TYR A 148 -4.57 -13.87 14.98
CA TYR A 148 -3.62 -14.52 15.89
C TYR A 148 -3.35 -13.71 17.16
N ASN A 149 -3.27 -12.38 17.04
CA ASN A 149 -2.77 -11.54 18.11
C ASN A 149 -3.68 -10.34 18.42
N GLY A 150 -4.83 -10.23 17.75
CA GLY A 150 -5.78 -9.12 17.96
C GLY A 150 -5.34 -7.78 17.39
N SER A 151 -4.20 -7.71 16.69
CA SER A 151 -3.76 -6.51 16.00
C SER A 151 -4.72 -6.13 14.88
N TYR A 152 -4.81 -4.83 14.57
CA TYR A 152 -5.61 -4.33 13.47
C TYR A 152 -5.14 -2.99 12.92
N LEU A 153 -5.54 -2.71 11.69
CA LEU A 153 -5.44 -1.40 11.05
C LEU A 153 -6.82 -1.03 10.46
N THR A 154 -7.34 0.13 10.83
CA THR A 154 -8.66 0.60 10.38
C THR A 154 -8.64 2.10 10.13
N TRP A 155 -9.55 2.57 9.27
CA TRP A 155 -9.86 3.99 9.16
C TRP A 155 -10.94 4.38 10.19
N ASP A 156 -10.70 5.45 10.94
CA ASP A 156 -11.69 6.04 11.84
C ASP A 156 -12.23 7.34 11.23
N LYS A 157 -13.48 7.29 10.77
CA LYS A 157 -14.19 8.42 10.15
C LYS A 157 -14.44 9.58 11.12
N SER A 158 -14.51 9.33 12.42
CA SER A 158 -14.83 10.37 13.41
C SER A 158 -13.68 11.36 13.60
N ILE A 159 -12.44 10.87 13.44
CA ILE A 159 -11.22 11.67 13.58
C ILE A 159 -10.45 11.81 12.26
N ASN A 160 -10.90 11.18 11.18
CA ASN A 160 -10.25 11.13 9.87
C ASN A 160 -8.78 10.70 9.97
N LYS A 161 -8.53 9.60 10.67
CA LYS A 161 -7.19 9.02 10.85
C LYS A 161 -7.21 7.52 10.73
N PHE A 162 -6.07 6.95 10.39
CA PHE A 162 -5.86 5.52 10.56
C PHE A 162 -5.57 5.23 12.04
N ILE A 163 -6.14 4.14 12.52
CA ILE A 163 -5.85 3.56 13.82
C ILE A 163 -5.15 2.25 13.58
N SER A 164 -3.91 2.15 14.03
CA SER A 164 -3.23 0.88 14.21
C SER A 164 -3.31 0.45 15.67
N TYR A 165 -3.61 -0.81 15.90
CA TYR A 165 -3.55 -1.42 17.22
C TYR A 165 -2.67 -2.64 17.15
N TYR A 166 -1.63 -2.66 17.98
CA TYR A 166 -0.75 -3.80 18.15
C TYR A 166 -1.18 -4.60 19.38
N GLY A 167 -1.85 -5.72 19.15
CA GLY A 167 -2.48 -6.51 20.19
C GLY A 167 -1.52 -7.11 21.23
N PRO A 168 -0.32 -7.62 20.86
CA PRO A 168 0.65 -8.12 21.84
C PRO A 168 1.06 -7.10 22.91
N GLU A 169 1.23 -5.83 22.54
CA GLU A 169 1.60 -4.75 23.47
C GLU A 169 0.40 -3.94 23.96
N LYS A 170 -0.80 -4.20 23.42
CA LYS A 170 -2.00 -3.36 23.60
C LYS A 170 -1.74 -1.90 23.27
N ARG A 171 -0.87 -1.64 22.30
CA ARG A 171 -0.48 -0.30 21.86
C ARG A 171 -1.46 0.18 20.78
N LYS A 172 -1.92 1.43 20.88
CA LYS A 172 -2.76 2.07 19.87
C LYS A 172 -2.00 3.26 19.32
N ASP A 173 -1.79 3.26 18.01
CA ASP A 173 -1.13 4.33 17.27
C ASP A 173 -2.17 5.00 16.36
N ILE A 174 -2.19 6.33 16.37
CA ILE A 174 -2.98 7.14 15.43
C ILE A 174 -2.00 7.58 14.35
N LEU A 175 -2.25 7.17 13.11
CA LEU A 175 -1.33 7.44 12.01
C LEU A 175 -1.80 8.65 11.21
N ASP A 176 -0.85 9.53 10.90
CA ASP A 176 -1.08 10.67 10.03
C ASP A 176 -1.13 10.24 8.56
N ILE A 177 -1.94 10.97 7.78
CA ILE A 177 -2.07 10.78 6.34
C ILE A 177 -0.86 11.44 5.68
N ASN A 178 -0.26 10.79 4.67
CA ASN A 178 0.92 11.24 3.94
C ASN A 178 2.24 11.22 4.74
N ASP A 179 2.34 10.42 5.80
CA ASP A 179 3.66 10.11 6.38
C ASP A 179 4.36 9.08 5.49
N GLU A 180 4.93 9.54 4.38
CA GLU A 180 5.71 8.74 3.42
C GLU A 180 6.95 8.08 4.06
N ASN A 181 7.24 8.36 5.34
CA ASN A 181 8.33 7.79 6.12
C ASN A 181 7.88 7.39 7.54
N SER A 182 6.87 6.54 7.67
CA SER A 182 6.50 5.97 8.98
C SER A 182 7.59 5.05 9.59
N THR A 183 8.81 5.02 9.04
CA THR A 183 10.02 4.54 9.74
C THR A 183 10.52 5.53 10.79
N THR A 184 10.07 6.79 10.77
CA THR A 184 10.42 7.84 11.75
C THR A 184 9.37 7.99 12.84
N SER A 185 9.69 7.43 14.02
CA SER A 185 9.17 7.78 15.34
C SER A 185 7.66 7.67 15.57
N GLN A 186 7.29 6.47 16.02
CA GLN A 186 6.27 6.22 17.03
C GLN A 186 6.23 7.35 18.08
N THR A 187 5.42 8.38 17.86
CA THR A 187 5.07 9.36 18.90
C THR A 187 3.68 9.00 19.44
N SER A 188 3.59 7.84 20.08
CA SER A 188 2.50 7.59 21.02
C SER A 188 2.76 8.39 22.29
N THR A 189 2.16 9.56 22.44
CA THR A 189 1.83 10.07 23.79
C THR A 189 0.38 10.49 23.87
N GLU A 190 -0.52 9.55 23.56
CA GLU A 190 -1.78 9.49 24.31
C GLU A 190 -1.81 8.17 25.08
N ILE A 191 -0.99 8.13 26.14
CA ILE A 191 -1.19 7.20 27.25
C ILE A 191 -2.62 7.43 27.76
N GLY A 192 -3.39 6.35 27.79
CA GLY A 192 -4.83 6.36 28.02
C GLY A 192 -5.28 7.16 29.25
N ASN A 193 -5.84 8.35 28.99
CA ASN A 193 -6.67 9.08 29.95
C ASN A 193 -8.13 9.22 29.52
N VAL A 194 -8.52 8.77 28.32
CA VAL A 194 -9.93 8.86 27.85
C VAL A 194 -10.82 7.76 28.45
N LEU A 195 -10.27 6.74 29.12
CA LEU A 195 -11.06 5.68 29.77
C LEU A 195 -11.36 5.91 31.27
N LYS A 196 -10.99 7.05 31.86
CA LYS A 196 -11.31 7.36 33.27
C LYS A 196 -12.50 8.30 33.47
N THR A 197 -12.99 8.98 32.44
CA THR A 197 -14.11 9.93 32.55
C THR A 197 -15.48 9.32 32.22
N ALA A 198 -15.56 8.02 31.94
CA ALA A 198 -16.82 7.31 31.70
C ALA A 198 -17.25 6.38 32.84
N LEU A 199 -16.52 6.35 33.96
CA LEU A 199 -16.81 5.49 35.13
C LEU A 199 -16.64 6.19 36.49
N GLN A 200 -16.73 7.53 36.56
CA GLN A 200 -16.90 8.28 37.80
C GLN A 200 -17.94 9.38 37.65
#